data_AF-A0A0U3MLF0-F1
#
_entry.id   AF-A0A0U3MLF0-F1
#
_cell.length_a   1.000
_cell.length_b   1.000
_cell.length_c   1.000
_cell.angle_alpha   90.00
_cell.angle_beta   90.00
_cell.angle_gamma   90.00
#
_symmetry.space_group_name_H-M   'P 1'
#
loop_
_entity.id
_entity.type
_entity.pdbx_description
1 polymer ?
#
loop_
_entity_poly.entity_id
_entity_poly.type
_entity_poly.pdbx_seq_one_letter_code
_entity_poly.pdbx_strand_id
1 'polypeptide(L)'
;MTSLDHHHASSVLEAPSHPAAMTLSADDPDAQKRLCIAGLMDRHPETFAAPTSAPTWTEFVERQCVPQDHELATLNLAIGRLVQVMRVAQSSIPDVGDLPSLLQRAQQEGVGDLEPDAAVESLASPDAAPEDVQVMARAMSLYKTCVANGAAQGDEITNAIDAGFALVPVTSAFMQSLVDTAKEVTLIDIRHALGLNA
;
A
#
# COMPACT_ATOMS: atom_id res chain seq x y z
N MET A 1 -0.31 62.92 -26.75
CA MET A 1 0.53 63.59 -25.73
C MET A 1 -0.21 63.51 -24.42
N THR A 2 0.49 63.01 -23.38
CA THR A 2 0.23 63.07 -21.92
C THR A 2 -1.05 62.39 -21.38
N SER A 3 -0.94 61.24 -20.71
CA SER A 3 -0.64 61.03 -19.26
C SER A 3 -1.89 61.18 -18.40
N LEU A 4 -2.45 60.07 -17.90
CA LEU A 4 -2.19 59.42 -16.60
C LEU A 4 -3.14 59.98 -15.52
N ASP A 5 -4.11 59.16 -15.12
CA ASP A 5 -4.61 59.18 -13.76
C ASP A 5 -4.77 57.74 -13.24
N HIS A 6 -4.17 57.54 -12.07
CA HIS A 6 -4.09 56.31 -11.31
C HIS A 6 -5.44 55.99 -10.64
N HIS A 7 -5.94 54.78 -10.85
CA HIS A 7 -6.78 54.13 -9.86
C HIS A 7 -6.10 52.85 -9.37
N HIS A 8 -5.55 52.97 -8.16
CA HIS A 8 -5.17 51.90 -7.27
C HIS A 8 -6.35 50.95 -7.05
N ALA A 9 -6.24 49.71 -7.54
CA ALA A 9 -6.99 48.59 -7.01
C ALA A 9 -6.02 47.72 -6.20
N SER A 10 -5.88 48.06 -4.91
CA SER A 10 -5.46 47.09 -3.90
C SER A 10 -6.67 46.23 -3.59
N SER A 11 -6.60 44.93 -3.87
CA SER A 11 -7.45 43.97 -3.17
C SER A 11 -6.71 42.65 -3.05
N VAL A 12 -6.10 42.51 -1.88
CA VAL A 12 -6.02 41.31 -1.03
C VAL A 12 -5.76 39.98 -1.75
N LEU A 13 -4.52 39.52 -1.59
CA LEU A 13 -4.11 38.13 -1.68
C LEU A 13 -4.97 37.27 -0.74
N GLU A 14 -5.88 36.48 -1.28
CA GLU A 14 -6.39 35.29 -0.60
C GLU A 14 -5.23 34.28 -0.48
N ALA A 15 -4.79 34.04 0.74
CA ALA A 15 -3.86 32.97 1.06
C ALA A 15 -4.55 31.61 0.79
N PRO A 16 -3.85 30.62 0.22
CA PRO A 16 -4.41 29.29 0.05
C PRO A 16 -4.73 28.67 1.42
N SER A 17 -5.97 28.25 1.56
CA SER A 17 -6.51 27.49 2.67
C SER A 17 -5.57 26.34 3.04
N HIS A 18 -5.19 26.28 4.32
CA HIS A 18 -4.46 25.16 4.90
C HIS A 18 -5.10 23.82 4.50
N PRO A 19 -4.31 22.78 4.15
CA PRO A 19 -4.85 21.44 3.99
C PRO A 19 -5.44 21.01 5.33
N ALA A 20 -6.70 20.57 5.31
CA ALA A 20 -7.36 19.97 6.45
C ALA A 20 -6.46 18.87 7.00
N ALA A 21 -6.18 18.92 8.30
CA ALA A 21 -5.50 17.84 9.00
C ALA A 21 -6.24 16.53 8.68
N MET A 22 -5.60 15.64 7.92
CA MET A 22 -6.09 14.29 7.73
C MET A 22 -6.03 13.63 9.10
N THR A 23 -7.17 13.61 9.79
CA THR A 23 -7.40 12.69 10.91
C THR A 23 -7.21 11.29 10.35
N LEU A 24 -6.07 10.68 10.67
CA LEU A 24 -5.81 9.27 10.40
C LEU A 24 -6.88 8.50 11.15
N SER A 25 -7.82 7.89 10.42
CA SER A 25 -8.62 6.82 11.00
C SER A 25 -7.64 5.72 11.39
N ALA A 26 -7.80 5.10 12.55
CA ALA A 26 -7.01 3.92 12.93
C ALA A 26 -7.13 2.79 11.88
N ASP A 27 -8.19 2.85 11.07
CA ASP A 27 -8.54 1.88 10.03
C ASP A 27 -8.02 2.28 8.64
N ASP A 28 -7.25 3.37 8.52
CA ASP A 28 -6.62 3.77 7.26
C ASP A 28 -5.44 2.82 6.94
N PRO A 29 -5.52 2.01 5.86
CA PRO A 29 -4.45 1.07 5.50
C PRO A 29 -3.10 1.78 5.28
N ASP A 30 -3.10 3.02 4.78
CA ASP A 30 -1.86 3.76 4.58
C ASP A 30 -1.24 4.20 5.91
N ALA A 31 -2.06 4.55 6.90
CA ALA A 31 -1.60 4.85 8.25
C ALA A 31 -0.94 3.63 8.89
N GLN A 32 -1.60 2.46 8.79
CA GLN A 32 -1.09 1.19 9.32
C GLN A 32 0.23 0.78 8.65
N LYS A 33 0.34 0.91 7.33
CA LYS A 33 1.58 0.64 6.60
C LYS A 33 2.71 1.55 7.06
N ARG A 34 2.45 2.86 7.21
CA ARG A 34 3.46 3.82 7.69
C ARG A 34 3.96 3.46 9.10
N LEU A 35 3.06 3.10 10.01
CA LEU A 35 3.42 2.66 11.36
C LEU A 35 4.23 1.36 11.35
N CYS A 36 3.89 0.41 10.48
CA CYS A 36 4.62 -0.86 10.35
C CYS A 36 6.07 -0.62 9.89
N ILE A 37 6.26 0.23 8.88
CA ILE A 37 7.59 0.62 8.37
C ILE A 37 8.37 1.40 9.44
N ALA A 38 7.72 2.34 10.13
CA ALA A 38 8.36 3.10 11.19
C ALA A 38 8.85 2.20 12.34
N GLY A 39 8.04 1.22 12.74
CA GLY A 39 8.44 0.23 13.75
C GLY A 39 9.62 -0.64 13.31
N LEU A 40 9.73 -1.00 12.02
CA LEU A 40 10.93 -1.64 11.49
C LEU A 40 12.15 -0.75 11.66
N MET A 41 12.02 0.53 11.33
CA MET A 41 13.14 1.47 11.40
C MET A 41 13.63 1.66 12.84
N ASP A 42 12.70 1.76 13.80
CA ASP A 42 13.02 1.88 15.22
C ASP A 42 13.70 0.64 15.82
N ARG A 43 13.39 -0.56 15.30
CA ARG A 43 14.06 -1.80 15.72
C ARG A 43 15.50 -1.92 15.22
N HIS A 44 15.90 -1.13 14.22
CA HIS A 44 17.20 -1.22 13.55
C HIS A 44 17.89 0.15 13.42
N PRO A 45 18.18 0.82 14.55
CA PRO A 45 18.79 2.16 14.57
C PRO A 45 20.21 2.18 13.97
N GLU A 46 20.89 1.04 13.93
CA GLU A 46 22.18 0.88 13.26
C GLU A 46 22.09 1.01 11.73
N THR A 47 20.90 0.78 11.17
CA THR A 47 20.63 0.87 9.73
C THR A 47 19.85 2.13 9.38
N PHE A 48 18.90 2.53 10.24
CA PHE A 48 18.04 3.69 10.03
C PHE A 48 18.25 4.69 11.14
N ALA A 49 18.99 5.77 10.83
CA ALA A 49 19.16 6.87 11.77
C ALA A 49 17.79 7.44 12.17
N ALA A 50 17.63 7.78 13.44
CA ALA A 50 16.42 8.44 13.94
C ALA A 50 16.19 9.79 13.23
N PRO A 51 14.93 10.22 13.06
CA PRO A 51 14.64 11.51 12.46
C PRO A 51 15.05 12.66 13.39
N THR A 52 15.18 13.86 12.83
CA THR A 52 15.61 15.06 13.57
C THR A 52 14.52 15.66 14.44
N SER A 53 13.26 15.48 14.05
CA SER A 53 12.10 16.12 14.68
C SER A 53 11.39 15.24 15.73
N ALA A 54 11.81 13.98 15.87
CA ALA A 54 11.26 13.03 16.83
C ALA A 54 12.34 12.02 17.27
N PRO A 55 12.24 11.44 18.47
CA PRO A 55 13.22 10.47 18.95
C PRO A 55 13.12 9.10 18.25
N THR A 56 11.99 8.81 17.60
CA THR A 56 11.72 7.57 16.87
C THR A 56 10.97 7.86 15.57
N TRP A 57 11.04 6.95 14.60
CA TRP A 57 10.24 6.99 13.38
C TRP A 57 8.76 6.79 13.66
N THR A 58 8.40 5.95 14.64
CA THR A 58 6.99 5.75 15.01
C THR A 58 6.38 7.07 15.49
N GLU A 59 7.06 7.77 16.40
CA GLU A 59 6.61 9.06 16.89
C GLU A 59 6.64 10.15 15.80
N PHE A 60 7.58 10.07 14.85
CA PHE A 60 7.60 10.94 13.67
C PHE A 60 6.33 10.79 12.82
N VAL A 61 5.86 9.55 12.60
CA VAL A 61 4.62 9.26 11.87
C VAL A 61 3.40 9.71 12.66
N GLU A 62 3.33 9.41 13.96
CA GLU A 62 2.22 9.79 14.84
C GLU A 62 2.05 11.31 14.94
N ARG A 63 3.16 12.06 14.96
CA ARG A 63 3.16 13.53 14.97
C ARG A 63 2.94 14.15 13.59
N GLN A 64 2.77 13.34 12.54
CA GLN A 64 2.62 13.79 11.15
C GLN A 64 3.74 14.75 10.71
N CYS A 65 4.98 14.46 11.11
CA CYS A 65 6.12 15.29 10.77
C CYS A 65 6.41 15.26 9.25
N VAL A 66 6.90 16.37 8.72
CA VAL A 66 7.31 16.49 7.31
C VAL A 66 8.78 16.08 7.18
N PRO A 67 9.13 15.09 6.33
CA PRO A 67 10.50 14.62 6.19
C PRO A 67 11.39 15.61 5.46
N GLN A 68 12.60 15.80 5.98
CA GLN A 68 13.71 16.54 5.36
C GLN A 68 14.51 15.64 4.40
N ASP A 69 15.41 16.22 3.60
CA ASP A 69 16.17 15.50 2.56
C ASP A 69 16.89 14.22 3.05
N HIS A 70 17.52 14.28 4.22
CA HIS A 70 18.22 13.12 4.79
C HIS A 70 17.26 12.07 5.37
N GLU A 71 16.10 12.50 5.89
CA GLU A 71 15.03 11.61 6.33
C GLU A 71 14.39 10.92 5.12
N LEU A 72 14.18 11.65 4.02
CA LEU A 72 13.71 11.11 2.74
C LEU A 72 14.68 10.04 2.19
N ALA A 73 15.98 10.27 2.26
CA ALA A 73 16.97 9.27 1.86
C ALA A 73 16.87 7.99 2.72
N THR A 74 16.66 8.15 4.03
CA THR A 74 16.50 7.02 4.97
C THR A 74 15.20 6.25 4.73
N LEU A 75 14.09 6.96 4.48
CA LEU A 75 12.80 6.38 4.10
C LEU A 75 12.90 5.62 2.77
N ASN A 76 13.53 6.22 1.76
CA ASN A 76 13.73 5.58 0.46
C ASN A 76 14.59 4.31 0.57
N LEU A 77 15.59 4.29 1.46
CA LEU A 77 16.36 3.08 1.75
C LEU A 77 15.48 1.99 2.37
N ALA A 78 14.65 2.32 3.35
CA ALA A 78 13.73 1.37 3.99
C ALA A 78 12.74 0.80 2.98
N ILE A 79 12.07 1.67 2.20
CA ILE A 79 11.11 1.29 1.17
C ILE A 79 11.78 0.43 0.09
N GLY A 80 12.95 0.84 -0.41
CA GLY A 80 13.67 0.08 -1.42
C GLY A 80 14.04 -1.34 -0.96
N ARG A 81 14.41 -1.51 0.30
CA ARG A 81 14.68 -2.84 0.89
C ARG A 81 13.41 -3.68 1.01
N LEU A 82 12.31 -3.08 1.48
CA LEU A 82 11.01 -3.78 1.58
C LEU A 82 10.49 -4.23 0.21
N VAL A 83 10.54 -3.34 -0.79
CA VAL A 83 10.15 -3.66 -2.17
C VAL A 83 10.97 -4.81 -2.72
N GLN A 84 12.28 -4.85 -2.44
CA GLN A 84 13.13 -5.96 -2.88
C GLN A 84 12.70 -7.30 -2.24
N VAL A 85 12.34 -7.30 -0.96
CA VAL A 85 11.83 -8.50 -0.28
C VAL A 85 10.50 -8.94 -0.88
N MET A 86 9.57 -8.01 -1.09
CA MET A 86 8.26 -8.30 -1.71
C MET A 86 8.41 -8.90 -3.11
N ARG A 87 9.34 -8.40 -3.93
CA ARG A 87 9.62 -8.95 -5.27
C ARG A 87 10.15 -10.39 -5.22
N VAL A 88 11.01 -10.70 -4.25
CA VAL A 88 11.53 -12.06 -4.07
C VAL A 88 10.42 -13.00 -3.62
N ALA A 89 9.57 -12.55 -2.69
CA ALA A 89 8.41 -13.31 -2.23
C ALA A 89 7.43 -13.57 -3.39
N GLN A 90 7.09 -12.54 -4.18
CA GLN A 90 6.21 -12.64 -5.34
C GLN A 90 6.74 -13.65 -6.37
N SER A 91 8.03 -13.61 -6.69
CA SER A 91 8.66 -14.55 -7.62
C SER A 91 8.65 -16.00 -7.13
N SER A 92 8.36 -16.22 -5.85
CA SER A 92 8.31 -17.53 -5.21
C SER A 92 6.88 -18.06 -5.07
N ILE A 93 5.87 -17.23 -5.31
CA ILE A 93 4.47 -17.68 -5.38
C ILE A 93 4.33 -18.51 -6.67
N PRO A 94 3.91 -19.78 -6.58
CA PRO A 94 3.79 -20.62 -7.75
C PRO A 94 2.79 -20.02 -8.74
N ASP A 95 3.15 -20.01 -10.03
CA ASP A 95 2.26 -19.64 -11.13
C ASP A 95 1.32 -20.84 -11.41
N VAL A 96 0.28 -20.96 -10.58
CA VAL A 96 -0.62 -22.12 -10.61
C VAL A 96 -1.92 -21.88 -11.39
N GLY A 97 -2.13 -20.71 -12.00
CA GLY A 97 -3.43 -20.40 -12.60
C GLY A 97 -3.40 -19.46 -13.80
N ASP A 98 -3.99 -19.92 -14.92
CA ASP A 98 -4.42 -19.06 -16.02
C ASP A 98 -5.69 -18.29 -15.61
N LEU A 99 -5.46 -17.23 -14.81
CA LEU A 99 -6.51 -16.36 -14.27
C LEU A 99 -7.43 -15.78 -15.35
N PRO A 100 -6.92 -15.30 -16.51
CA PRO A 100 -7.75 -14.87 -17.63
C PRO A 100 -8.72 -15.95 -18.12
N SER A 101 -8.24 -17.20 -18.32
CA SER A 101 -9.11 -18.30 -18.75
C SER A 101 -10.15 -18.69 -17.70
N LEU A 102 -9.79 -18.63 -16.41
CA LEU A 102 -10.75 -18.88 -15.31
C LEU A 102 -11.86 -17.83 -15.28
N LEU A 103 -11.51 -16.56 -15.42
CA LEU A 103 -12.50 -15.47 -15.52
C LEU A 103 -13.38 -15.60 -16.75
N GLN A 104 -12.79 -15.96 -17.90
CA GLN A 104 -13.55 -16.18 -19.12
C GLN A 104 -14.56 -17.34 -18.98
N ARG A 105 -14.18 -18.43 -18.29
CA ARG A 105 -15.12 -19.53 -17.97
C ARG A 105 -16.23 -19.08 -17.02
N ALA A 106 -15.88 -18.36 -15.95
CA ALA A 106 -16.88 -17.79 -15.03
C ALA A 106 -17.87 -16.86 -15.75
N GLN A 107 -17.41 -16.06 -16.72
CA GLN A 107 -18.26 -15.27 -17.61
C GLN A 107 -19.21 -16.12 -18.44
N GLN A 108 -18.71 -17.18 -19.08
CA GLN A 108 -19.51 -18.10 -19.88
C GLN A 108 -20.56 -18.86 -19.05
N GLU A 109 -20.27 -19.10 -17.78
CA GLU A 109 -21.18 -19.75 -16.83
C GLU A 109 -22.19 -18.78 -16.18
N GLY A 110 -22.18 -17.49 -16.60
CA GLY A 110 -23.11 -16.47 -16.10
C GLY A 110 -22.74 -15.87 -14.74
N VAL A 111 -21.53 -16.16 -14.25
CA VAL A 111 -20.98 -15.62 -13.00
C VAL A 111 -20.19 -14.32 -13.25
N GLY A 112 -19.78 -14.04 -14.49
CA GLY A 112 -18.67 -13.11 -14.76
C GLY A 112 -19.00 -11.69 -15.22
N ASP A 113 -20.23 -11.19 -15.06
CA ASP A 113 -20.53 -9.75 -15.19
C ASP A 113 -20.30 -9.05 -13.84
N LEU A 114 -19.17 -9.37 -13.20
CA LEU A 114 -18.80 -8.80 -11.91
C LEU A 114 -18.14 -7.46 -12.14
N GLU A 115 -18.65 -6.46 -11.42
CA GLU A 115 -18.00 -5.16 -11.33
C GLU A 115 -16.58 -5.33 -10.76
N PRO A 116 -15.58 -4.60 -11.29
CA PRO A 116 -14.25 -4.57 -10.72
C PRO A 116 -14.29 -4.17 -9.24
N ASP A 117 -13.47 -4.83 -8.43
CA ASP A 117 -13.31 -4.49 -7.03
C ASP A 117 -12.60 -3.14 -6.85
N ALA A 118 -13.32 -2.12 -6.37
CA ALA A 118 -12.81 -0.77 -6.20
C ALA A 118 -11.64 -0.68 -5.20
N ALA A 119 -11.56 -1.59 -4.21
CA ALA A 119 -10.44 -1.59 -3.27
C ALA A 119 -9.16 -2.06 -3.97
N VAL A 120 -9.25 -3.07 -4.84
CA VAL A 120 -8.11 -3.50 -5.67
C VAL A 120 -7.67 -2.40 -6.63
N GLU A 121 -8.62 -1.69 -7.26
CA GLU A 121 -8.29 -0.56 -8.13
C GLU A 121 -7.55 0.56 -7.38
N SER A 122 -7.94 0.85 -6.14
CA SER A 122 -7.29 1.86 -5.31
C SER A 122 -5.87 1.50 -4.87
N LEU A 123 -5.56 0.20 -4.82
CA LEU A 123 -4.24 -0.31 -4.44
C LEU A 123 -3.27 -0.40 -5.63
N ALA A 124 -3.78 -0.28 -6.85
CA ALA A 124 -2.96 -0.40 -8.04
C ALA A 124 -1.90 0.70 -8.12
N SER A 125 -0.67 0.32 -8.49
CA SER A 125 0.37 1.29 -8.82
C SER A 125 -0.09 2.17 -9.98
N PRO A 126 0.22 3.48 -10.00
CA PRO A 126 -0.04 4.35 -11.16
C PRO A 126 0.58 3.85 -12.46
N ASP A 127 1.65 3.05 -12.38
CA ASP A 127 2.35 2.47 -13.53
C ASP A 127 1.80 1.09 -13.94
N ALA A 128 0.82 0.55 -13.24
CA ALA A 128 0.22 -0.74 -13.57
C ALA A 128 -0.61 -0.63 -14.86
N ALA A 129 -0.53 -1.67 -15.71
CA ALA A 129 -1.33 -1.73 -16.92
C ALA A 129 -2.82 -1.78 -16.55
N PRO A 130 -3.67 -0.86 -17.06
CA PRO A 130 -5.07 -0.78 -16.67
C PRO A 130 -5.84 -2.08 -16.88
N GLU A 131 -5.53 -2.82 -17.93
CA GLU A 131 -6.10 -4.13 -18.23
C GLU A 131 -5.80 -5.18 -17.15
N ASP A 132 -4.57 -5.21 -16.63
CA ASP A 132 -4.16 -6.15 -15.59
C ASP A 132 -4.84 -5.81 -14.27
N VAL A 133 -4.98 -4.52 -13.97
CA VAL A 133 -5.71 -4.03 -12.79
C VAL A 133 -7.17 -4.45 -12.86
N GLN A 134 -7.85 -4.27 -13.99
CA GLN A 134 -9.24 -4.69 -14.16
C GLN A 134 -9.43 -6.21 -14.05
N VAL A 135 -8.52 -6.99 -14.62
CA VAL A 135 -8.54 -8.45 -14.53
C VAL A 135 -8.41 -8.89 -13.07
N MET A 136 -7.44 -8.33 -12.33
CA MET A 136 -7.24 -8.63 -10.92
C MET A 136 -8.43 -8.19 -10.06
N ALA A 137 -8.96 -6.98 -10.30
CA ALA A 137 -10.10 -6.44 -9.58
C ALA A 137 -11.36 -7.31 -9.78
N ARG A 138 -11.61 -7.81 -10.99
CA ARG A 138 -12.71 -8.76 -11.25
C ARG A 138 -12.46 -10.13 -10.62
N ALA A 139 -11.23 -10.61 -10.62
CA ALA A 139 -10.87 -11.85 -9.93
C ALA A 139 -11.13 -11.75 -8.42
N MET A 140 -10.86 -10.58 -7.82
CA MET A 140 -11.19 -10.32 -6.42
C MET A 140 -12.70 -10.35 -6.17
N SER A 141 -13.51 -9.69 -7.01
CA SER A 141 -14.98 -9.74 -6.92
C SER A 141 -15.51 -11.18 -7.02
N LEU A 142 -14.93 -11.98 -7.93
CA LEU A 142 -15.29 -13.39 -8.07
C LEU A 142 -14.92 -14.18 -6.82
N TYR A 143 -13.70 -14.00 -6.32
CA TYR A 143 -13.25 -14.64 -5.09
C TYR A 143 -14.14 -14.32 -3.90
N LYS A 144 -14.47 -13.03 -3.68
CA LYS A 144 -15.41 -12.60 -2.63
C LYS A 144 -16.78 -13.26 -2.76
N THR A 145 -17.28 -13.41 -3.98
CA THR A 145 -18.55 -14.11 -4.25
C THR A 145 -18.44 -15.60 -3.89
N CYS A 146 -17.34 -16.26 -4.24
CA CYS A 146 -17.08 -17.65 -3.87
C CYS A 146 -17.03 -17.84 -2.34
N VAL A 147 -16.36 -16.93 -1.62
CA VAL A 147 -16.31 -16.94 -0.16
C VAL A 147 -17.71 -16.76 0.44
N ALA A 148 -18.48 -15.77 -0.03
CA ALA A 148 -19.83 -15.50 0.47
C ALA A 148 -20.79 -16.69 0.28
N ASN A 149 -20.61 -17.46 -0.81
CA ASN A 149 -21.39 -18.65 -1.10
C ASN A 149 -20.86 -19.94 -0.45
N GLY A 150 -19.77 -19.86 0.34
CA GLY A 150 -19.13 -21.01 0.98
C GLY A 150 -18.39 -21.95 0.01
N ALA A 151 -18.13 -21.50 -1.21
CA ALA A 151 -17.36 -22.24 -2.22
C ALA A 151 -15.84 -22.08 -2.04
N ALA A 152 -15.41 -21.06 -1.29
CA ALA A 152 -14.03 -20.82 -0.87
C ALA A 152 -13.98 -20.58 0.64
N GLN A 153 -12.83 -20.83 1.27
CA GLN A 153 -12.63 -20.69 2.72
C GLN A 153 -12.32 -19.25 3.14
N GLY A 154 -11.73 -18.45 2.26
CA GLY A 154 -11.42 -17.04 2.52
C GLY A 154 -10.00 -16.79 3.02
N ASP A 155 -9.19 -17.84 3.20
CA ASP A 155 -7.81 -17.78 3.67
C ASP A 155 -6.78 -18.08 2.55
N GLU A 156 -7.23 -18.46 1.35
CA GLU A 156 -6.37 -18.93 0.28
C GLU A 156 -5.34 -17.88 -0.17
N ILE A 157 -5.76 -16.61 -0.25
CA ILE A 157 -4.87 -15.49 -0.62
C ILE A 157 -3.81 -15.26 0.46
N THR A 158 -4.23 -15.26 1.74
CA THR A 158 -3.31 -15.10 2.88
C THR A 158 -2.33 -16.26 2.95
N ASN A 159 -2.79 -17.50 2.75
CA ASN A 159 -1.96 -18.70 2.72
C ASN A 159 -0.93 -18.66 1.57
N ALA A 160 -1.31 -18.17 0.40
CA ALA A 160 -0.39 -18.01 -0.73
C ALA A 160 0.70 -16.96 -0.45
N ILE A 161 0.34 -15.85 0.20
CA ILE A 161 1.29 -14.81 0.63
C ILE A 161 2.26 -15.38 1.66
N ASP A 162 1.74 -16.08 2.67
CA ASP A 162 2.52 -16.73 3.71
C ASP A 162 3.54 -17.70 3.12
N ALA A 163 3.11 -18.52 2.15
CA ALA A 163 4.00 -19.43 1.43
C ALA A 163 5.08 -18.69 0.64
N GLY A 164 4.73 -17.60 -0.06
CA GLY A 164 5.69 -16.79 -0.81
C GLY A 164 6.77 -16.18 0.08
N PHE A 165 6.38 -15.61 1.23
CA PHE A 165 7.34 -15.02 2.19
C PHE A 165 8.17 -16.08 2.92
N ALA A 166 7.63 -17.28 3.18
CA ALA A 166 8.38 -18.39 3.79
C ALA A 166 9.56 -18.88 2.93
N LEU A 167 9.55 -18.57 1.63
CA LEU A 167 10.61 -18.93 0.69
C LEU A 167 11.71 -17.86 0.56
N VAL A 168 11.54 -16.68 1.16
CA VAL A 168 12.55 -15.63 1.15
C VAL A 168 13.73 -16.02 2.04
N PRO A 169 14.98 -16.06 1.54
CA PRO A 169 16.13 -16.44 2.35
C PRO A 169 16.40 -15.44 3.48
N VAL A 170 16.34 -15.91 4.72
CA VAL A 170 16.66 -15.11 5.91
C VAL A 170 18.08 -15.42 6.38
N THR A 171 18.97 -14.44 6.27
CA THR A 171 20.39 -14.59 6.62
C THR A 171 20.81 -13.82 7.87
N SER A 172 19.92 -12.98 8.42
CA SER A 172 20.18 -12.15 9.60
C SER A 172 18.89 -11.74 10.30
N ALA A 173 18.99 -11.28 11.54
CA ALA A 173 17.86 -10.72 12.29
C ALA A 173 17.23 -9.50 11.58
N PHE A 174 18.07 -8.65 10.95
CA PHE A 174 17.59 -7.53 10.13
C PHE A 174 16.77 -8.02 8.92
N MET A 175 17.23 -9.07 8.24
CA MET A 175 16.50 -9.66 7.12
C MET A 175 15.17 -10.27 7.57
N GLN A 176 15.13 -10.93 8.74
CA GLN A 176 13.88 -11.44 9.31
C GLN A 176 12.89 -10.30 9.55
N SER A 177 13.32 -9.22 10.21
CA SER A 177 12.46 -8.05 10.43
C SER A 177 11.95 -7.43 9.12
N LEU A 178 12.78 -7.40 8.07
CA LEU A 178 12.36 -6.94 6.75
C LEU A 178 11.29 -7.85 6.14
N VAL A 179 11.46 -9.18 6.23
CA VAL A 179 10.48 -10.17 5.76
C VAL A 179 9.16 -10.03 6.50
N ASP A 180 9.20 -9.97 7.83
CA ASP A 180 7.99 -9.86 8.65
C ASP A 180 7.25 -8.54 8.38
N THR A 181 7.99 -7.43 8.24
CA THR A 181 7.41 -6.11 7.95
C THR A 181 6.84 -6.06 6.54
N ALA A 182 7.56 -6.58 5.54
CA ALA A 182 7.07 -6.64 4.17
C ALA A 182 5.80 -7.50 4.06
N LYS A 183 5.77 -8.65 4.74
CA LYS A 183 4.60 -9.50 4.83
C LYS A 183 3.42 -8.74 5.44
N GLU A 184 3.61 -8.08 6.58
CA GLU A 184 2.53 -7.36 7.25
C GLU A 184 1.99 -6.20 6.39
N VAL A 185 2.87 -5.44 5.72
CA VAL A 185 2.46 -4.40 4.77
C VAL A 185 1.59 -4.97 3.65
N THR A 186 1.99 -6.10 3.05
CA THR A 186 1.18 -6.78 2.03
C THR A 186 -0.15 -7.28 2.58
N LEU A 187 -0.17 -7.81 3.81
CA LEU A 187 -1.40 -8.29 4.44
C LEU A 187 -2.37 -7.15 4.78
N ILE A 188 -1.89 -5.96 5.12
CA ILE A 188 -2.75 -4.78 5.31
C ILE A 188 -3.52 -4.47 4.02
N ASP A 189 -2.82 -4.42 2.88
CA ASP A 189 -3.46 -4.17 1.58
C ASP A 189 -4.48 -5.25 1.23
N ILE A 190 -4.19 -6.52 1.51
CA ILE A 190 -5.11 -7.63 1.23
C ILE A 190 -6.32 -7.63 2.16
N ARG A 191 -6.14 -7.37 3.46
CA ARG A 191 -7.27 -7.25 4.40
C ARG A 191 -8.18 -6.09 3.99
N HIS A 192 -7.60 -4.97 3.56
CA HIS A 192 -8.34 -3.85 3.01
C HIS A 192 -9.12 -4.26 1.75
N ALA A 193 -8.44 -4.92 0.80
CA ALA A 193 -9.07 -5.41 -0.41
C ALA A 193 -10.20 -6.40 -0.12
N LEU A 194 -10.08 -7.25 0.90
CA LEU A 194 -11.13 -8.20 1.30
C LEU A 194 -12.26 -7.57 2.13
N GLY A 195 -12.13 -6.32 2.55
CA GLY A 195 -13.09 -5.68 3.46
C GLY A 195 -13.05 -6.23 4.88
N LEU A 196 -11.90 -6.80 5.29
CA LEU A 196 -11.68 -7.43 6.60
C LEU A 196 -11.09 -6.46 7.64
N ASN A 197 -11.32 -5.15 7.48
CA ASN A 197 -10.74 -4.15 8.39
C ASN A 197 -11.22 -4.42 9.83
N ALA A 198 -10.24 -4.48 10.75
CA ALA A 198 -10.43 -4.71 12.19
C ALA A 198 -11.16 -3.52 12.86
#